data_AF-A0A8T5L999-F1
#
_entry.id   AF-A0A8T5L999-F1
#
_cell.length_a   1.000
_cell.length_b   1.000
_cell.length_c   1.000
_cell.angle_alpha   90.00
_cell.angle_beta   90.00
_cell.angle_gamma   90.00
#
_symmetry.space_group_name_H-M   'P 1'
#
loop_
_entity.id
_entity.type
_entity.pdbx_description
1 polymer ?
#
loop_
_entity_poly.entity_id
_entity_poly.type
_entity_poly.pdbx_seq_one_letter_code
_entity_poly.pdbx_strand_id
1 'polypeptide(L)'
;MKMKIRQGRAKGLFGNKGAEGRLGNVPKYIKQILKKKKKVKVLEVGTGYGRALLELKNLFGDRVETYGINAEPEWNQKLVKKYALHEKLFDKQNINKNLPKIFILDAGKKLPFKNNFIDLIINPATMQYIPDKIHFIEESNRILTKEGIAALELEEVRNEHPLEYKNLFEIWDNGVKVDFLKYLKKFKNIKIKKSKNRPWHYILITKVKKLDFKLKYITSINLEEQFSSNWEIRWWGKKSIYVVK
;
A
#
# COMPACT_ATOMS: atom_id res chain seq x y z
N MET A 1 20.43 23.08 -9.76
CA MET A 1 19.20 22.77 -10.51
C MET A 1 18.11 22.31 -9.53
N LYS A 2 16.94 22.98 -9.49
CA LYS A 2 15.82 22.61 -8.60
C LYS A 2 15.23 21.26 -9.03
N MET A 3 14.86 20.39 -8.09
CA MET A 3 14.27 19.09 -8.40
C MET A 3 12.80 19.27 -8.77
N LYS A 4 12.38 18.76 -9.95
CA LYS A 4 10.96 18.74 -10.33
C LYS A 4 10.25 17.59 -9.60
N ILE A 5 9.40 17.91 -8.64
CA ILE A 5 8.70 16.93 -7.80
C ILE A 5 7.39 16.51 -8.46
N ARG A 6 7.20 15.19 -8.65
CA ARG A 6 5.91 14.62 -9.05
C ARG A 6 4.97 14.55 -7.84
N GLN A 7 4.03 15.50 -7.76
CA GLN A 7 3.15 15.67 -6.60
C GLN A 7 2.32 14.42 -6.21
N GLY A 8 2.00 13.54 -7.17
CA GLY A 8 1.30 12.28 -6.91
C GLY A 8 2.13 11.27 -6.12
N ARG A 9 3.46 11.34 -6.22
CA ARG A 9 4.43 10.41 -5.60
C ARG A 9 5.10 11.01 -4.35
N ALA A 10 4.76 12.25 -4.03
CA ALA A 10 5.25 13.03 -2.88
C ALA A 10 4.15 13.20 -1.80
N LYS A 11 3.19 12.28 -1.74
CA LYS A 11 2.16 12.28 -0.70
C LYS A 11 2.80 11.81 0.60
N GLY A 12 2.57 12.59 1.65
CA GLY A 12 3.11 12.33 2.98
C GLY A 12 2.16 11.51 3.83
N LEU A 13 2.46 11.49 5.12
CA LEU A 13 1.65 10.92 6.18
C LEU A 13 0.35 11.70 6.34
N PHE A 14 0.43 13.03 6.33
CA PHE A 14 -0.65 13.91 6.76
C PHE A 14 -1.60 14.37 5.65
N GLY A 15 -2.81 14.76 6.07
CA GLY A 15 -3.81 15.42 5.23
C GLY A 15 -4.65 14.47 4.37
N ASN A 16 -5.70 15.00 3.73
CA ASN A 16 -6.69 14.22 2.98
C ASN A 16 -6.10 13.43 1.79
N LYS A 17 -4.97 13.88 1.24
CA LYS A 17 -4.28 13.20 0.13
C LYS A 17 -3.13 12.29 0.60
N GLY A 18 -2.72 12.39 1.87
CA GLY A 18 -1.67 11.57 2.48
C GLY A 18 -2.21 10.24 3.00
N ALA A 19 -1.34 9.51 3.71
CA ALA A 19 -1.70 8.21 4.29
C ALA A 19 -2.88 8.31 5.26
N GLU A 20 -2.99 9.40 6.04
CA GLU A 20 -4.06 9.57 7.02
C GLU A 20 -5.46 9.66 6.41
N GLY A 21 -5.61 10.40 5.30
CA GLY A 21 -6.88 10.49 4.58
C GLY A 21 -7.32 9.15 3.98
N ARG A 22 -6.35 8.27 3.69
CA ARG A 22 -6.56 7.00 2.97
C ARG A 22 -6.74 5.81 3.92
N LEU A 23 -5.99 5.78 5.03
CA LEU A 23 -5.81 4.62 5.92
C LEU A 23 -6.20 4.90 7.39
N GLY A 24 -6.66 6.11 7.69
CA GLY A 24 -6.89 6.57 9.06
C GLY A 24 -5.60 6.96 9.79
N ASN A 25 -5.64 7.09 11.11
CA ASN A 25 -4.52 7.66 11.88
C ASN A 25 -3.33 6.68 12.01
N VAL A 26 -2.42 6.73 11.04
CA VAL A 26 -1.19 5.90 10.98
C VAL A 26 -0.29 6.11 12.23
N PRO A 27 -0.03 7.34 12.71
CA PRO A 27 0.70 7.56 13.95
C PRO A 27 0.10 6.83 15.17
N LYS A 28 -1.23 6.73 15.24
CA LYS A 28 -1.92 6.04 16.33
C LYS A 28 -1.63 4.53 16.30
N TYR A 29 -1.57 3.90 15.14
CA TYR A 29 -1.21 2.49 15.03
C TYR A 29 0.22 2.23 15.54
N ILE A 30 1.18 3.10 15.16
CA ILE A 30 2.57 3.00 15.65
C ILE A 30 2.61 3.17 17.18
N LYS A 31 1.94 4.19 17.73
CA LYS A 31 1.86 4.40 19.18
C LYS A 31 1.26 3.20 19.90
N GLN A 32 0.25 2.52 19.34
CA GLN A 32 -0.34 1.32 19.92
C GLN A 32 0.66 0.15 19.97
N ILE A 33 1.42 -0.07 18.89
CA ILE A 33 2.45 -1.13 18.86
C ILE A 33 3.61 -0.78 19.82
N LEU A 34 4.00 0.49 19.89
CA LEU A 34 5.05 0.98 20.78
C LEU A 34 4.73 0.83 22.27
N LYS A 35 3.47 0.58 22.66
CA LYS A 35 3.11 0.22 24.05
C LYS A 35 3.62 -1.18 24.43
N LYS A 36 3.91 -2.03 23.45
CA LYS A 36 4.30 -3.44 23.64
C LYS A 36 5.73 -3.71 23.17
N LYS A 37 6.28 -2.84 22.31
CA LYS A 37 7.62 -2.99 21.72
C LYS A 37 8.40 -1.69 21.79
N LYS A 38 9.73 -1.80 21.92
CA LYS A 38 10.63 -0.64 21.91
C LYS A 38 10.76 0.02 20.54
N LYS A 39 10.68 -0.78 19.47
CA LYS A 39 10.86 -0.34 18.07
C LYS A 39 9.82 -0.98 17.16
N VAL A 40 9.32 -0.24 16.18
CA VAL A 40 8.32 -0.68 15.19
C VAL A 40 8.94 -0.72 13.79
N LYS A 41 8.82 -1.86 13.11
CA LYS A 41 9.18 -1.98 11.69
C LYS A 41 7.98 -1.60 10.82
N VAL A 42 8.12 -0.57 9.99
CA VAL A 42 7.07 -0.03 9.13
C VAL A 42 7.44 -0.26 7.67
N LEU A 43 6.54 -0.88 6.90
CA LEU A 43 6.65 -1.05 5.46
C LEU A 43 5.60 -0.17 4.75
N GLU A 44 6.05 0.65 3.80
CA GLU A 44 5.16 1.29 2.82
C GLU A 44 5.35 0.67 1.43
N VAL A 45 4.25 0.24 0.82
CA VAL A 45 4.23 -0.29 -0.56
C VAL A 45 3.76 0.81 -1.50
N GLY A 46 4.53 1.05 -2.57
CA GLY A 46 4.36 2.19 -3.48
C GLY A 46 4.78 3.51 -2.87
N THR A 47 5.93 3.52 -2.18
CA THR A 47 6.37 4.64 -1.35
C THR A 47 6.77 5.91 -2.13
N GLY A 48 7.02 5.79 -3.44
CA GLY A 48 7.42 6.92 -4.29
C GLY A 48 8.69 7.58 -3.76
N TYR A 49 8.59 8.85 -3.33
CA TYR A 49 9.70 9.58 -2.73
C TYR A 49 10.00 9.21 -1.26
N GLY A 50 9.24 8.29 -0.64
CA GLY A 50 9.46 7.90 0.75
C GLY A 50 8.94 8.91 1.77
N ARG A 51 8.16 9.92 1.36
CA ARG A 51 7.78 11.05 2.21
C ARG A 51 7.08 10.62 3.49
N ALA A 52 6.10 9.72 3.42
CA ALA A 52 5.40 9.25 4.62
C ALA A 52 6.36 8.53 5.59
N LEU A 53 7.26 7.68 5.08
CA LEU A 53 8.29 7.02 5.89
C LEU A 53 9.28 8.00 6.51
N LEU A 54 9.70 9.05 5.78
CA LEU A 54 10.59 10.09 6.27
C LEU A 54 9.90 10.94 7.36
N GLU A 55 8.63 11.29 7.18
CA GLU A 55 7.84 12.00 8.19
C GLU A 55 7.65 11.13 9.45
N LEU A 56 7.42 9.82 9.29
CA LEU A 56 7.40 8.88 10.42
C LEU A 56 8.75 8.83 11.16
N LYS A 57 9.86 8.86 10.43
CA LYS A 57 11.20 8.95 11.01
C LYS A 57 11.40 10.25 11.80
N ASN A 58 10.94 11.39 11.29
CA ASN A 58 10.97 12.65 12.04
C ASN A 58 10.13 12.61 13.32
N LEU A 59 8.97 11.94 13.29
CA LEU A 59 8.06 11.89 14.45
C LEU A 59 8.51 10.91 15.55
N PHE A 60 9.10 9.79 15.17
CA PHE A 60 9.38 8.68 16.10
C PHE A 60 10.87 8.37 16.25
N GLY A 61 11.74 8.99 15.45
CA GLY A 61 13.19 8.80 15.48
C GLY A 61 13.59 7.32 15.36
N ASP A 62 14.45 6.88 16.27
CA ASP A 62 14.96 5.50 16.31
C ASP A 62 13.93 4.47 16.78
N ARG A 63 12.76 4.91 17.24
CA ARG A 63 11.66 4.01 17.62
C ARG A 63 10.95 3.41 16.41
N VAL A 64 11.24 3.88 15.20
CA VAL A 64 10.76 3.27 13.96
C VAL A 64 11.92 2.86 13.07
N GLU A 65 11.74 1.74 12.37
CA GLU A 65 12.59 1.29 11.27
C GLU A 65 11.72 1.22 10.02
N THR A 66 12.13 1.89 8.96
CA THR A 66 11.27 2.13 7.80
C THR A 66 11.79 1.41 6.56
N TYR A 67 10.87 0.78 5.84
CA TYR A 67 11.11 0.04 4.61
C TYR A 67 10.13 0.53 3.55
N GLY A 68 10.58 0.66 2.31
CA GLY A 68 9.76 1.07 1.19
C GLY A 68 9.88 0.09 0.03
N ILE A 69 8.77 -0.15 -0.68
CA ILE A 69 8.77 -0.88 -1.95
C ILE A 69 8.30 0.06 -3.06
N ASN A 70 9.01 0.04 -4.18
CA ASN A 70 8.56 0.61 -5.45
C ASN A 70 8.71 -0.44 -6.56
N ALA A 71 7.87 -0.38 -7.59
CA ALA A 71 7.98 -1.27 -8.75
C ALA A 71 9.02 -0.77 -9.76
N GLU A 72 9.05 0.54 -9.97
CA GLU A 72 9.86 1.24 -10.97
C GLU A 72 11.29 1.54 -10.44
N PRO A 73 12.37 1.11 -11.12
CA PRO A 73 13.76 1.22 -10.65
C PRO A 73 14.27 2.64 -10.38
N GLU A 74 13.72 3.66 -11.05
CA GLU A 74 14.09 5.07 -10.83
C GLU A 74 13.66 5.58 -9.45
N TRP A 75 12.66 4.95 -8.82
CA TRP A 75 12.18 5.29 -7.48
C TRP A 75 12.98 4.59 -6.39
N ASN A 76 14.30 4.76 -6.45
CA ASN A 76 15.26 4.08 -5.59
C ASN A 76 15.74 4.93 -4.41
N GLN A 77 16.62 4.33 -3.62
CA GLN A 77 17.25 4.94 -2.44
C GLN A 77 17.88 6.31 -2.71
N LYS A 78 18.54 6.50 -3.87
CA LYS A 78 19.20 7.76 -4.23
C LYS A 78 18.17 8.87 -4.44
N LEU A 79 17.04 8.56 -5.06
CA LEU A 79 15.96 9.53 -5.30
C LEU A 79 15.31 9.97 -3.98
N VAL A 80 15.03 9.03 -3.07
CA VAL A 80 14.50 9.32 -1.73
C VAL A 80 15.44 10.24 -0.95
N LYS A 81 16.76 9.97 -0.98
CA LYS A 81 17.77 10.84 -0.37
C LYS A 81 17.79 12.24 -0.95
N LYS A 82 17.77 12.35 -2.28
CA LYS A 82 17.73 13.66 -2.97
C LYS A 82 16.48 14.44 -2.60
N TYR A 83 15.33 13.77 -2.56
CA TYR A 83 14.06 14.37 -2.16
C TYR A 83 14.10 14.88 -0.71
N ALA A 84 14.55 14.04 0.23
CA ALA A 84 14.63 14.41 1.64
C ALA A 84 15.49 15.64 1.91
N LEU A 85 16.64 15.75 1.22
CA LEU A 85 17.52 16.92 1.30
C LEU A 85 16.89 18.16 0.63
N HIS A 86 16.24 17.98 -0.52
CA HIS A 86 15.57 19.06 -1.24
C HIS A 86 14.45 19.69 -0.42
N GLU A 87 13.62 18.86 0.20
CA GLU A 87 12.50 19.28 1.04
C GLU A 87 12.91 19.65 2.47
N LYS A 88 14.23 19.62 2.77
CA LYS A 88 14.79 19.92 4.09
C LYS A 88 14.17 19.09 5.23
N LEU A 89 13.79 17.85 4.94
CA LEU A 89 13.28 16.92 5.96
C LEU A 89 14.39 16.44 6.90
N PHE A 90 15.62 16.39 6.40
CA PHE A 90 16.85 16.11 7.13
C PHE A 90 18.01 16.91 6.53
N ASP A 91 19.03 17.19 7.35
CA ASP A 91 20.30 17.73 6.87
C ASP A 91 21.22 16.62 6.29
N LYS A 92 22.35 17.04 5.71
CA LYS A 92 23.33 16.12 5.11
C LYS A 92 24.00 15.18 6.11
N GLN A 93 24.10 15.57 7.39
CA GLN A 93 24.77 14.79 8.43
C GLN A 93 23.84 13.67 8.95
N ASN A 94 22.54 13.94 9.00
CA ASN A 94 21.53 13.07 9.59
C ASN A 94 20.78 12.20 8.57
N ILE A 95 20.81 12.55 7.27
CA ILE A 95 20.01 11.85 6.26
C ILE A 95 20.28 10.34 6.20
N ASN A 96 21.54 9.91 6.24
CA ASN A 96 21.88 8.49 6.06
C ASN A 96 21.30 7.60 7.17
N LYS A 97 21.16 8.12 8.40
CA LYS A 97 20.58 7.38 9.55
C LYS A 97 19.05 7.29 9.47
N ASN A 98 18.42 8.22 8.75
CA ASN A 98 16.98 8.39 8.71
C ASN A 98 16.32 7.90 7.41
N LEU A 99 17.11 7.46 6.44
CA LEU A 99 16.60 6.95 5.18
C LEU A 99 15.86 5.62 5.37
N PRO A 100 14.65 5.45 4.79
CA PRO A 100 14.03 4.13 4.70
C PRO A 100 14.85 3.22 3.77
N LYS A 101 14.86 1.91 4.05
CA LYS A 101 15.44 0.93 3.13
C LYS A 101 14.48 0.67 1.96
N ILE A 102 14.91 1.00 0.75
CA ILE A 102 14.08 0.87 -0.47
C ILE A 102 14.38 -0.44 -1.20
N PHE A 103 13.32 -1.16 -1.58
CA PHE A 103 13.36 -2.33 -2.45
C PHE A 103 12.65 -2.04 -3.77
N ILE A 104 13.21 -2.55 -4.87
CA ILE A 104 12.61 -2.46 -6.21
C ILE A 104 12.07 -3.84 -6.59
N LEU A 105 10.75 -4.01 -6.59
CA LEU A 105 10.07 -5.27 -6.92
C LEU A 105 8.57 -5.09 -7.15
N ASP A 106 7.94 -6.07 -7.81
CA ASP A 106 6.49 -6.18 -7.92
C ASP A 106 5.89 -6.72 -6.61
N ALA A 107 5.07 -5.89 -5.94
CA ALA A 107 4.40 -6.25 -4.69
C ALA A 107 3.31 -7.32 -4.87
N GLY A 108 2.90 -7.62 -6.11
CA GLY A 108 2.04 -8.75 -6.45
C GLY A 108 2.79 -10.09 -6.45
N LYS A 109 4.06 -10.11 -6.05
CA LYS A 109 4.90 -11.30 -5.87
C LYS A 109 5.31 -11.45 -4.39
N LYS A 110 6.06 -12.52 -4.10
CA LYS A 110 6.60 -12.79 -2.76
C LYS A 110 7.48 -11.64 -2.28
N LEU A 111 7.16 -11.11 -1.10
CA LEU A 111 7.89 -9.99 -0.51
C LEU A 111 9.21 -10.48 0.13
N PRO A 112 10.31 -9.68 0.09
CA PRO A 112 11.66 -10.08 0.49
C PRO A 112 11.87 -10.04 2.01
N PHE A 113 10.81 -10.33 2.76
CA PHE A 113 10.83 -10.36 4.21
C PHE A 113 10.48 -11.76 4.70
N LYS A 114 11.13 -12.16 5.80
CA LYS A 114 10.77 -13.39 6.50
C LYS A 114 9.38 -13.28 7.14
N ASN A 115 8.82 -14.42 7.52
CA ASN A 115 7.56 -14.46 8.26
C ASN A 115 7.69 -13.67 9.58
N ASN A 116 6.62 -12.99 9.99
CA ASN A 116 6.57 -12.25 11.26
C ASN A 116 7.70 -11.21 11.42
N PHE A 117 7.97 -10.44 10.36
CA PHE A 117 9.03 -9.43 10.33
C PHE A 117 8.51 -8.00 10.53
N ILE A 118 7.45 -7.61 9.84
CA ILE A 118 6.94 -6.23 9.81
C ILE A 118 5.86 -6.04 10.88
N ASP A 119 5.89 -4.91 11.58
CA ASP A 119 4.88 -4.56 12.58
C ASP A 119 3.73 -3.72 12.01
N LEU A 120 4.03 -2.84 11.04
CA LEU A 120 3.02 -2.03 10.37
C LEU A 120 3.23 -2.05 8.85
N ILE A 121 2.20 -2.39 8.09
CA ILE A 121 2.22 -2.31 6.62
C ILE A 121 1.19 -1.28 6.18
N ILE A 122 1.58 -0.38 5.27
CA ILE A 122 0.70 0.62 4.64
C ILE A 122 0.90 0.62 3.11
N ASN A 123 -0.11 0.98 2.32
CA ASN A 123 -0.02 1.06 0.85
C ASN A 123 -0.86 2.19 0.22
N PRO A 124 -0.79 3.43 0.74
CA PRO A 124 -1.63 4.51 0.22
C PRO A 124 -1.43 4.68 -1.29
N ALA A 125 -2.53 4.82 -2.02
CA ALA A 125 -2.61 5.02 -3.47
C ALA A 125 -1.99 3.93 -4.36
N THR A 126 -1.78 2.71 -3.84
CA THR A 126 -0.93 1.73 -4.52
C THR A 126 -1.65 0.47 -5.00
N MET A 127 -2.71 0.04 -4.31
CA MET A 127 -3.37 -1.25 -4.61
C MET A 127 -3.81 -1.40 -6.06
N GLN A 128 -4.30 -0.31 -6.66
CA GLN A 128 -4.71 -0.26 -8.07
C GLN A 128 -3.61 -0.73 -9.04
N TYR A 129 -2.32 -0.60 -8.73
CA TYR A 129 -1.22 -0.96 -9.63
C TYR A 129 -0.73 -2.41 -9.45
N ILE A 130 -1.17 -3.10 -8.39
CA ILE A 130 -0.75 -4.46 -8.09
C ILE A 130 -1.56 -5.44 -8.95
N PRO A 131 -0.93 -6.33 -9.74
CA PRO A 131 -1.65 -7.29 -10.59
C PRO A 131 -2.42 -8.32 -9.77
N ASP A 132 -1.74 -9.01 -8.84
CA ASP A 132 -2.37 -9.97 -7.93
C ASP A 132 -2.50 -9.37 -6.52
N LYS A 133 -3.59 -8.64 -6.34
CA LYS A 133 -3.92 -7.93 -5.09
C LYS A 133 -4.19 -8.90 -3.94
N ILE A 134 -4.83 -10.04 -4.21
CA ILE A 134 -5.11 -11.06 -3.19
C ILE A 134 -3.81 -11.69 -2.69
N HIS A 135 -2.89 -12.06 -3.59
CA HIS A 135 -1.58 -12.56 -3.17
C HIS A 135 -0.82 -11.53 -2.32
N PHE A 136 -0.86 -10.24 -2.68
CA PHE A 136 -0.25 -9.18 -1.88
C PHE A 136 -0.86 -9.09 -0.46
N ILE A 137 -2.17 -9.25 -0.31
CA ILE A 137 -2.85 -9.23 0.99
C ILE A 137 -2.43 -10.45 1.83
N GLU A 138 -2.32 -11.63 1.22
CA GLU A 138 -1.84 -12.86 1.89
C GLU A 138 -0.37 -12.74 2.31
N GLU A 139 0.49 -12.21 1.44
CA GLU A 139 1.90 -11.92 1.72
C GLU A 139 2.04 -10.89 2.84
N SER A 140 1.18 -9.87 2.87
CA SER A 140 1.11 -8.92 3.97
C SER A 140 0.83 -9.63 5.29
N ASN A 141 -0.15 -10.54 5.34
CA ASN A 141 -0.37 -11.37 6.53
C ASN A 141 0.86 -12.23 6.86
N ARG A 142 1.53 -12.85 5.87
CA ARG A 142 2.71 -13.69 6.10
C ARG A 142 3.84 -12.93 6.81
N ILE A 143 4.16 -11.72 6.34
CA ILE A 143 5.27 -10.93 6.89
C ILE A 143 4.87 -10.15 8.14
N LEU A 144 3.58 -9.97 8.43
CA LEU A 144 3.11 -9.28 9.62
C LEU A 144 3.47 -10.04 10.90
N THR A 145 3.92 -9.33 11.93
CA THR A 145 4.15 -9.90 13.27
C THR A 145 2.83 -10.19 13.97
N LYS A 146 2.83 -11.01 15.04
CA LYS A 146 1.61 -11.37 15.79
C LYS A 146 0.83 -10.15 16.30
N GLU A 147 1.53 -9.08 16.64
CA GLU A 147 0.95 -7.83 17.14
C GLU A 147 0.83 -6.75 16.07
N GLY A 148 1.25 -7.08 14.84
CA GLY A 148 1.29 -6.13 13.75
C GLY A 148 -0.09 -5.86 13.18
N ILE A 149 -0.17 -4.74 12.45
CA ILE A 149 -1.37 -4.30 11.73
C ILE A 149 -0.97 -4.01 10.28
N ALA A 150 -1.72 -4.53 9.30
CA ALA A 150 -1.65 -4.02 7.93
C ALA A 150 -2.86 -3.11 7.69
N ALA A 151 -2.60 -1.84 7.34
CA ALA A 151 -3.63 -0.90 6.92
C ALA A 151 -3.53 -0.70 5.41
N LEU A 152 -4.38 -1.39 4.66
CA LEU A 152 -4.28 -1.47 3.22
C LEU A 152 -5.45 -0.76 2.54
N GLU A 153 -5.17 0.30 1.78
CA GLU A 153 -6.15 0.90 0.88
C GLU A 153 -6.46 -0.08 -0.23
N LEU A 154 -7.74 -0.19 -0.58
CA LEU A 154 -8.20 -1.13 -1.60
C LEU A 154 -8.32 -0.46 -2.97
N GLU A 155 -8.79 0.79 -3.01
CA GLU A 155 -9.22 1.47 -4.25
C GLU A 155 -10.09 0.56 -5.13
N GLU A 156 -11.00 -0.18 -4.51
CA GLU A 156 -11.74 -1.26 -5.16
C GLU A 156 -12.75 -0.76 -6.22
N VAL A 157 -13.08 0.54 -6.19
CA VAL A 157 -14.00 1.21 -7.11
C VAL A 157 -13.39 2.48 -7.71
N ARG A 158 -13.55 2.65 -9.02
CA ARG A 158 -13.19 3.84 -9.82
C ARG A 158 -14.40 4.33 -10.61
N ASN A 159 -15.10 5.33 -10.08
CA ASN A 159 -16.36 5.82 -10.65
C ASN A 159 -16.18 6.46 -12.04
N GLU A 160 -14.97 6.90 -12.35
CA GLU A 160 -14.57 7.48 -13.63
C GLU A 160 -14.36 6.44 -14.75
N HIS A 161 -14.26 5.15 -14.42
CA HIS A 161 -14.16 4.08 -15.40
C HIS A 161 -15.55 3.66 -15.92
N PRO A 162 -15.65 3.06 -17.12
CA PRO A 162 -16.87 2.41 -17.58
C PRO A 162 -17.37 1.37 -16.58
N LEU A 163 -18.67 1.08 -16.60
CA LEU A 163 -19.33 0.19 -15.65
C LEU A 163 -18.64 -1.18 -15.53
N GLU A 164 -18.16 -1.73 -16.65
CA GLU A 164 -17.44 -2.99 -16.72
C GLU A 164 -16.09 -2.98 -15.96
N TYR A 165 -15.38 -1.85 -15.96
CA TYR A 165 -14.03 -1.67 -15.39
C TYR A 165 -14.01 -0.87 -14.09
N LYS A 166 -15.19 -0.44 -13.62
CA LYS A 166 -15.36 0.32 -12.39
C LYS A 166 -14.85 -0.41 -11.15
N ASN A 167 -15.00 -1.74 -11.10
CA ASN A 167 -14.51 -2.56 -9.98
C ASN A 167 -13.12 -3.12 -10.31
N LEU A 168 -12.13 -2.83 -9.47
CA LEU A 168 -10.74 -3.30 -9.66
C LEU A 168 -10.49 -4.70 -9.08
N PHE A 169 -11.46 -5.25 -8.37
CA PHE A 169 -11.52 -6.64 -7.93
C PHE A 169 -12.74 -7.30 -8.56
N GLU A 170 -12.52 -8.41 -9.25
CA GLU A 170 -13.60 -9.23 -9.78
C GLU A 170 -13.42 -10.67 -9.31
N ILE A 171 -14.44 -11.17 -8.61
CA ILE A 171 -14.46 -12.54 -8.07
C ILE A 171 -15.65 -13.26 -8.71
N TRP A 172 -15.39 -14.45 -9.23
CA TRP A 172 -16.40 -15.37 -9.75
C TRP A 172 -16.48 -16.62 -8.89
N ASP A 173 -17.70 -17.03 -8.56
CA ASP A 173 -18.01 -18.24 -7.80
C ASP A 173 -19.11 -18.99 -8.55
N ASN A 174 -18.77 -20.14 -9.15
CA ASN A 174 -19.68 -20.96 -9.97
C ASN A 174 -20.47 -20.15 -11.03
N GLY A 175 -19.76 -19.30 -11.77
CA GLY A 175 -20.35 -18.45 -12.83
C GLY A 175 -21.09 -17.21 -12.32
N VAL A 176 -21.16 -16.99 -11.00
CA VAL A 176 -21.79 -15.82 -10.39
C VAL A 176 -20.73 -14.84 -9.89
N LYS A 177 -20.87 -13.56 -10.26
CA LYS A 177 -19.98 -12.51 -9.73
C LYS A 177 -20.28 -12.22 -8.26
N VAL A 178 -19.25 -12.21 -7.43
CA VAL A 178 -19.34 -11.97 -5.99
C VAL A 178 -18.84 -10.57 -5.65
N ASP A 179 -19.59 -9.87 -4.79
CA ASP A 179 -19.15 -8.58 -4.24
C ASP A 179 -17.89 -8.75 -3.37
N PHE A 180 -16.85 -8.00 -3.70
CA PHE A 180 -15.54 -8.11 -3.04
C PHE A 180 -15.61 -7.79 -1.54
N LEU A 181 -16.30 -6.73 -1.15
CA LEU A 181 -16.37 -6.34 0.26
C LEU A 181 -17.18 -7.35 1.08
N LYS A 182 -18.27 -7.90 0.53
CA LYS A 182 -19.03 -9.01 1.12
C LYS A 182 -18.16 -10.25 1.26
N TYR A 183 -17.32 -10.55 0.27
CA TYR A 183 -16.37 -11.66 0.35
C TYR A 183 -15.39 -11.50 1.53
N LEU A 184 -14.81 -10.30 1.68
CA LEU A 184 -13.85 -10.02 2.75
C LEU A 184 -14.46 -10.15 4.17
N LYS A 185 -15.77 -9.94 4.34
CA LYS A 185 -16.44 -10.08 5.65
C LYS A 185 -16.40 -11.50 6.22
N LYS A 186 -16.09 -12.52 5.41
CA LYS A 186 -15.90 -13.90 5.87
C LYS A 186 -14.68 -14.07 6.79
N PHE A 187 -13.73 -13.12 6.76
CA PHE A 187 -12.46 -13.22 7.47
C PHE A 187 -12.46 -12.35 8.73
N LYS A 188 -12.53 -13.01 9.90
CA LYS A 188 -12.62 -12.33 11.22
C LYS A 188 -11.44 -11.40 11.52
N ASN A 189 -10.27 -11.64 10.94
CA ASN A 189 -9.07 -10.84 11.17
C ASN A 189 -8.99 -9.58 10.28
N ILE A 190 -9.99 -9.36 9.41
CA ILE A 190 -10.07 -8.22 8.49
C ILE A 190 -11.21 -7.30 8.94
N LYS A 191 -10.88 -6.03 9.19
CA LYS A 191 -11.86 -4.95 9.44
C LYS A 191 -11.87 -3.99 8.28
N ILE A 192 -13.01 -3.87 7.61
CA ILE A 192 -13.23 -2.92 6.50
C ILE A 192 -13.58 -1.55 7.09
N LYS A 193 -12.99 -0.49 6.54
CA LYS A 193 -13.25 0.90 6.92
C LYS A 193 -13.33 1.78 5.69
N LYS A 194 -14.10 2.86 5.77
CA LYS A 194 -14.22 3.84 4.68
C LYS A 194 -13.02 4.80 4.69
N SER A 195 -12.42 5.05 3.53
CA SER A 195 -11.40 6.10 3.38
C SER A 195 -12.07 7.48 3.40
N LYS A 196 -11.44 8.48 4.01
CA LYS A 196 -12.06 9.80 4.23
C LYS A 196 -12.24 10.52 2.89
N ASN A 197 -13.46 10.96 2.59
CA ASN A 197 -13.81 11.70 1.37
C ASN A 197 -13.45 10.94 0.08
N ARG A 198 -13.55 9.61 0.08
CA ARG A 198 -13.27 8.74 -1.07
C ARG A 198 -14.41 7.75 -1.30
N PRO A 199 -14.63 7.28 -2.54
CA PRO A 199 -15.66 6.29 -2.81
C PRO A 199 -15.25 4.85 -2.44
N TRP A 200 -13.99 4.61 -2.09
CA TRP A 200 -13.45 3.28 -1.77
C TRP A 200 -13.16 3.07 -0.28
N HIS A 201 -12.65 1.89 0.06
CA HIS A 201 -12.35 1.46 1.41
C HIS A 201 -10.86 1.20 1.63
N TYR A 202 -10.52 1.01 2.89
CA TYR A 202 -9.28 0.37 3.32
C TYR A 202 -9.61 -0.74 4.31
N ILE A 203 -8.70 -1.69 4.46
CA ILE A 203 -8.81 -2.78 5.40
C ILE A 203 -7.72 -2.69 6.47
N LEU A 204 -8.09 -3.04 7.70
CA LEU A 204 -7.15 -3.33 8.76
C LEU A 204 -7.09 -4.84 8.93
N ILE A 205 -5.89 -5.40 8.80
CA ILE A 205 -5.63 -6.82 8.94
C ILE A 205 -4.80 -7.04 10.19
N THR A 206 -5.24 -7.99 11.00
CA THR A 206 -4.46 -8.56 12.11
C THR A 206 -3.91 -9.93 11.70
N LYS A 207 -2.77 -10.29 12.29
CA LYS A 207 -2.08 -11.53 11.95
C LYS A 207 -2.90 -12.76 12.30
N VAL A 208 -3.03 -13.68 11.34
CA VAL A 208 -3.48 -15.07 11.55
C VAL A 208 -2.42 -16.06 11.08
N LYS A 209 -2.50 -17.31 11.58
CA LYS A 209 -1.54 -18.38 11.25
C LYS A 209 -1.39 -18.59 9.74
N LYS A 210 -2.51 -18.66 9.03
CA LYS A 210 -2.60 -18.73 7.58
C LYS A 210 -3.81 -17.90 7.13
N LEU A 211 -3.57 -16.91 6.29
CA LEU A 211 -4.62 -16.22 5.55
C LEU A 211 -4.59 -16.79 4.14
N ASP A 212 -5.71 -17.38 3.73
CA ASP A 212 -5.89 -17.99 2.42
C ASP A 212 -7.30 -17.63 1.98
N PHE A 213 -7.38 -16.79 0.95
CA PHE A 213 -8.67 -16.31 0.48
C PHE A 213 -9.46 -17.38 -0.26
N LYS A 214 -8.88 -18.55 -0.59
CA LYS A 214 -9.53 -19.54 -1.49
C LYS A 214 -9.89 -18.94 -2.84
N LEU A 215 -9.06 -18.00 -3.30
CA LEU A 215 -9.16 -17.41 -4.62
C LEU A 215 -8.00 -17.90 -5.49
N LYS A 216 -8.30 -18.26 -6.74
CA LYS A 216 -7.30 -18.51 -7.78
C LYS A 216 -7.25 -17.27 -8.66
N TYR A 217 -6.07 -16.66 -8.75
CA TYR A 217 -5.82 -15.59 -9.70
C TYR A 217 -5.91 -16.14 -11.13
N ILE A 218 -6.71 -15.48 -11.97
CA ILE A 218 -6.85 -15.82 -13.39
C ILE A 218 -5.99 -14.88 -14.22
N THR A 219 -6.22 -13.58 -14.10
CA THR A 219 -5.52 -12.56 -14.87
C THR A 219 -5.71 -11.16 -14.27
N SER A 220 -5.01 -10.18 -14.84
CA SER A 220 -5.25 -8.76 -14.61
C SER A 220 -5.34 -8.02 -15.94
N ILE A 221 -6.33 -7.14 -16.05
CA ILE A 221 -6.51 -6.23 -17.19
C ILE A 221 -5.78 -4.93 -16.84
N ASN A 222 -4.80 -4.53 -17.66
CA ASN A 222 -4.11 -3.26 -17.49
C ASN A 222 -4.91 -2.14 -18.17
N LEU A 223 -5.61 -1.34 -17.37
CA LEU A 223 -6.54 -0.34 -17.89
C LEU A 223 -5.80 0.86 -18.51
N GLU A 224 -4.55 1.11 -18.08
CA GLU A 224 -3.75 2.21 -18.59
C GLU A 224 -3.23 1.90 -20.00
N GLU A 225 -2.65 0.72 -20.22
CA GLU A 225 -2.07 0.36 -21.53
C GLU A 225 -3.13 0.03 -22.58
N GLN A 226 -4.25 -0.59 -22.19
CA GLN A 226 -5.21 -1.16 -23.14
C GLN A 226 -6.20 -0.13 -23.70
N PHE A 227 -6.37 1.01 -23.03
CA PHE A 227 -7.42 1.98 -23.36
C PHE A 227 -6.92 3.43 -23.51
N SER A 228 -5.60 3.68 -23.40
CA SER A 228 -5.02 5.03 -23.47
C SER A 228 -4.86 5.59 -24.89
N SER A 229 -5.58 5.10 -25.90
CA SER A 229 -5.48 5.64 -27.26
C SER A 229 -6.02 7.08 -27.38
N ASN A 230 -6.91 7.51 -26.47
CA ASN A 230 -7.37 8.89 -26.35
C ASN A 230 -6.86 9.55 -25.06
N TRP A 231 -6.01 10.56 -25.20
CA TRP A 231 -5.35 11.27 -24.10
C TRP A 231 -6.32 11.97 -23.13
N GLU A 232 -7.59 12.15 -23.52
CA GLU A 232 -8.62 12.83 -22.73
C GLU A 232 -9.18 11.96 -21.60
N ILE A 233 -9.11 10.62 -21.70
CA ILE A 233 -9.64 9.71 -20.69
C ILE A 233 -8.57 8.67 -20.33
N ARG A 234 -7.82 8.93 -19.25
CA ARG A 234 -6.87 7.95 -18.70
C ARG A 234 -7.56 7.08 -17.65
N TRP A 235 -7.75 5.80 -17.96
CA TRP A 235 -8.13 4.80 -16.96
C TRP A 235 -6.87 4.29 -16.26
N TRP A 236 -6.85 4.39 -14.93
CA TRP A 236 -5.65 4.10 -14.15
C TRP A 236 -5.78 2.77 -13.44
N GLY A 237 -4.68 2.00 -13.41
CA GLY A 237 -4.56 0.79 -12.61
C GLY A 237 -4.95 -0.49 -13.34
N LYS A 238 -5.11 -1.54 -12.55
CA LYS A 238 -5.30 -2.92 -13.01
C LYS A 238 -6.55 -3.49 -12.38
N LYS A 239 -7.43 -4.10 -13.19
CA LYS A 239 -8.54 -4.91 -12.69
C LYS A 239 -8.08 -6.35 -12.54
N SER A 240 -8.17 -6.91 -11.35
CA SER A 240 -7.74 -8.29 -11.04
C SER A 240 -8.94 -9.23 -11.05
N ILE A 241 -8.82 -10.37 -11.73
CA ILE A 241 -9.89 -11.35 -11.90
C ILE A 241 -9.52 -12.66 -11.18
N TYR A 242 -10.47 -13.16 -10.39
CA TYR A 242 -10.32 -14.32 -9.54
C TYR A 242 -11.49 -15.28 -9.69
N VAL A 243 -11.24 -16.57 -9.45
CA VAL A 243 -12.30 -17.57 -9.22
C VAL A 243 -12.16 -18.16 -7.81
N VAL A 244 -13.28 -18.49 -7.17
CA VAL A 244 -13.29 -19.25 -5.92
C VAL A 244 -12.81 -20.69 -6.20
N LYS A 245 -11.93 -21.20 -5.34
CA LYS A 245 -11.41 -22.58 -5.38
C LYS A 245 -12.31 -23.54 -4.62
#